data_AF-A0A5J4SJQ9-F1
#
_entry.id   AF-A0A5J4SJQ9-F1
#
_cell.length_a   1.000
_cell.length_b   1.000
_cell.length_c   1.000
_cell.angle_alpha   90.00
_cell.angle_beta   90.00
_cell.angle_gamma   90.00
#
_symmetry.space_group_name_H-M   'P 1'
#
loop_
_entity.id
_entity.type
_entity.pdbx_description
1 polymer ?
#
loop_
_entity_poly.entity_id
_entity_poly.type
_entity_poly.pdbx_seq_one_letter_code
_entity_poly.pdbx_strand_id
1 'polypeptide(L)'
;EQNVDSFVALALDDSDQFFITTDPTANYELSDVLVIFKLDDADKCDGITTQTPPSVCPCPTDPTELVNDPRYGTTCLKPIDSTSLYYFAEQMNDDLVVTIDTANEQDGFEYTGKVKINNLDPLFKTSTPAASSFQIFTNEEAEGLNAFYELFPEEAACGLVYDYYASSLYTFLGFASYAYQGSDIAPSITALIANSPNRISYTDISITPQELYYEKSCGGVSVPEGGVYYYNEYYTSFAIEKFGILDFECVPNTIVPQSKVTSCTNTSSSYLPTLKGYRIGAALDQSVSNIKELILRFGP
;
A
#
# COMPACT_ATOMS: atom_id res chain seq x y z
N GLU A 1 -29.16 8.82 -24.79
CA GLU A 1 -28.40 7.55 -24.79
C GLU A 1 -26.92 7.91 -24.86
N GLN A 2 -26.28 8.05 -23.69
CA GLN A 2 -24.83 8.19 -23.58
C GLN A 2 -24.37 6.94 -22.84
N ASN A 3 -23.56 6.13 -23.52
CA ASN A 3 -22.85 5.00 -22.95
C ASN A 3 -21.97 5.52 -21.82
N VAL A 4 -22.35 5.21 -20.59
CA VAL A 4 -21.47 5.36 -19.44
C VAL A 4 -20.54 4.16 -19.53
N ASP A 5 -19.28 4.41 -19.87
CA ASP A 5 -18.22 3.42 -19.76
C ASP A 5 -18.26 2.83 -18.35
N SER A 6 -18.43 1.51 -18.26
CA SER A 6 -18.33 0.78 -17.02
C SER A 6 -16.93 1.02 -16.44
N PHE A 7 -16.87 1.79 -15.35
CA PHE A 7 -15.64 1.98 -14.58
C PHE A 7 -15.61 0.93 -13.47
N VAL A 8 -14.46 0.29 -13.30
CA VAL A 8 -14.10 -0.37 -12.04
C VAL A 8 -13.46 0.72 -11.18
N ALA A 9 -14.16 1.13 -10.13
CA ALA A 9 -13.59 1.99 -9.10
C ALA A 9 -13.24 1.12 -7.89
N LEU A 10 -12.00 1.24 -7.41
CA LEU A 10 -11.65 0.86 -6.05
C LEU A 10 -12.10 2.02 -5.15
N ALA A 11 -13.20 1.82 -4.44
CA ALA A 11 -13.68 2.75 -3.43
C ALA A 11 -13.60 2.07 -2.07
N LEU A 12 -13.18 2.84 -1.06
CA LEU A 12 -13.31 2.48 0.35
C LEU A 12 -14.74 2.85 0.78
N ASP A 13 -15.47 1.91 1.37
CA ASP A 13 -16.69 2.25 2.10
C ASP A 13 -16.36 2.71 3.53
N ASP A 14 -17.39 3.12 4.27
CA ASP A 14 -17.29 3.53 5.68
C ASP A 14 -16.85 2.41 6.63
N SER A 15 -16.59 1.20 6.11
CA SER A 15 -16.10 0.03 6.82
C SER A 15 -14.69 -0.38 6.38
N ASP A 16 -13.98 0.46 5.62
CA ASP A 16 -12.66 0.21 5.05
C ASP A 16 -12.60 -1.05 4.16
N GLN A 17 -13.73 -1.46 3.56
CA GLN A 17 -13.76 -2.61 2.64
C GLN A 17 -13.66 -2.16 1.19
N PHE A 18 -12.78 -2.84 0.44
CA PHE A 18 -12.71 -2.70 -1.01
C PHE A 18 -13.85 -3.48 -1.65
N PHE A 19 -14.61 -2.83 -2.52
CA PHE A 19 -15.56 -3.53 -3.40
C PHE A 19 -15.38 -3.12 -4.85
N ILE A 20 -15.57 -4.10 -5.73
CA ILE A 20 -15.61 -3.92 -7.18
C ILE A 20 -17.08 -3.72 -7.56
N THR A 21 -17.43 -2.53 -8.06
CA THR A 21 -18.78 -2.29 -8.60
C THR A 21 -18.74 -1.83 -10.05
N THR A 22 -19.79 -2.17 -10.79
CA THR A 22 -20.07 -1.72 -12.16
C THR A 22 -21.30 -0.82 -12.23
N ASP A 23 -21.93 -0.53 -11.07
CA ASP A 23 -23.13 0.29 -11.01
C ASP A 23 -22.83 1.79 -11.21
N PRO A 24 -23.78 2.55 -11.79
CA PRO A 24 -23.69 4.01 -11.84
C PRO A 24 -23.52 4.58 -10.43
N THR A 25 -22.56 5.48 -10.26
CA THR A 25 -22.26 6.18 -8.99
C THR A 25 -23.47 6.88 -8.35
N ALA A 26 -24.52 7.14 -9.12
CA ALA A 26 -25.77 7.74 -8.65
C ALA A 26 -26.61 6.84 -7.72
N ASN A 27 -26.28 5.56 -7.56
CA ASN A 27 -27.04 4.60 -6.75
C ASN A 27 -26.52 4.45 -5.31
N TYR A 28 -25.42 5.12 -4.95
CA TYR A 28 -24.81 5.04 -3.63
C TYR A 28 -25.04 6.34 -2.86
N GLU A 29 -25.50 6.25 -1.61
CA GLU A 29 -25.35 7.34 -0.65
C GLU A 29 -23.90 7.34 -0.18
N LEU A 30 -23.04 8.07 -0.90
CA LEU A 30 -21.70 8.40 -0.44
C LEU A 30 -21.84 9.26 0.82
N SER A 31 -21.35 8.76 1.94
CA SER A 31 -21.28 9.47 3.24
C SER A 31 -20.49 10.78 3.14
N ASP A 32 -19.57 10.89 2.19
CA ASP A 32 -18.85 12.12 1.86
C ASP A 32 -19.22 12.65 0.46
N VAL A 33 -20.35 13.37 0.38
CA VAL A 33 -20.56 14.33 -0.70
C VAL A 33 -19.83 15.62 -0.36
N LEU A 34 -18.73 15.84 -1.08
CA LEU A 34 -17.98 17.09 -1.11
C LEU A 34 -18.87 18.24 -1.62
N VAL A 35 -19.14 19.20 -0.73
CA VAL A 35 -19.85 20.44 -1.05
C VAL A 35 -18.84 21.51 -1.49
N ILE A 36 -19.03 22.09 -2.67
CA ILE A 36 -18.29 23.29 -3.10
C ILE A 36 -19.13 24.53 -2.78
N PHE A 37 -18.69 25.33 -1.81
CA PHE A 37 -19.13 26.71 -1.65
C PHE A 37 -17.93 27.65 -1.78
N LYS A 38 -18.17 28.83 -2.35
CA LYS A 38 -17.17 29.90 -2.42
C LYS A 38 -17.35 30.79 -1.18
N LEU A 39 -16.37 30.79 -0.30
CA LEU A 39 -16.24 31.80 0.75
C LEU A 39 -14.98 32.60 0.44
N ASP A 40 -15.18 33.74 -0.22
CA ASP A 40 -14.22 34.84 -0.16
C ASP A 40 -14.26 35.40 1.28
N ASP A 41 -13.70 34.68 2.23
CA ASP A 41 -13.28 35.23 3.53
C ASP A 41 -11.76 35.16 3.59
N ALA A 42 -11.13 35.98 2.74
CA ALA A 42 -9.77 36.42 2.93
C ALA A 42 -9.73 37.42 4.10
N ASP A 43 -10.06 36.98 5.32
CA ASP A 43 -9.81 37.75 6.54
C ASP A 43 -8.56 37.19 7.24
N LYS A 44 -7.44 37.73 6.76
CA LYS A 44 -6.09 37.84 7.33
C LYS A 44 -5.85 37.09 8.65
N CYS A 45 -5.16 35.97 8.52
CA CYS A 45 -4.35 35.43 9.60
C CYS A 45 -3.13 36.32 9.88
N ASP A 46 -3.32 37.42 10.59
CA ASP A 46 -2.21 38.30 11.01
C ASP A 46 -1.58 37.78 12.32
N GLY A 47 -0.25 37.65 12.34
CA GLY A 47 0.50 37.28 13.54
C GLY A 47 0.48 35.79 13.89
N ILE A 48 0.31 34.91 12.92
CA ILE A 48 0.45 33.46 13.12
C ILE A 48 1.87 33.10 13.59
N THR A 49 1.94 32.15 14.52
CA THR A 49 3.19 31.61 15.06
C THR A 49 3.29 30.13 14.72
N THR A 50 4.46 29.52 14.93
CA THR A 50 4.69 28.08 14.74
C THR A 50 3.73 27.16 15.53
N GLN A 51 3.02 27.71 16.52
CA GLN A 51 2.07 27.00 17.39
C GLN A 51 0.59 27.31 17.08
N THR A 52 0.29 28.20 16.13
CA THR A 52 -1.11 28.57 15.84
C THR A 52 -1.85 27.39 15.21
N PRO A 53 -2.91 26.84 15.84
CA PRO A 53 -3.59 25.65 15.33
C PRO A 53 -4.24 25.86 13.96
N PRO A 54 -4.26 24.84 13.07
CA PRO A 54 -4.93 24.92 11.77
C PRO A 54 -6.44 25.23 11.85
N SER A 55 -7.08 24.93 12.98
CA SER A 55 -8.48 25.29 13.25
C SER A 55 -8.70 26.77 13.53
N VAL A 56 -7.66 27.52 13.92
CA VAL A 56 -7.70 28.97 14.18
C VAL A 56 -7.35 29.76 12.92
N CYS A 57 -6.37 29.26 12.16
CA CYS A 57 -6.05 29.76 10.83
C CYS A 57 -5.80 28.56 9.92
N PRO A 58 -6.60 28.32 8.87
CA PRO A 58 -6.33 27.25 7.93
C PRO A 58 -4.92 27.36 7.35
N CYS A 59 -4.29 26.22 7.08
CA CYS A 59 -3.02 26.23 6.35
C CYS A 59 -3.27 26.69 4.90
N PRO A 60 -2.39 27.51 4.31
CA PRO A 60 -2.51 27.88 2.90
C PRO A 60 -2.49 26.62 2.03
N THR A 61 -3.39 26.56 1.05
CA THR A 61 -3.44 25.45 0.08
C THR A 61 -2.56 25.69 -1.14
N ASP A 62 -2.22 26.96 -1.43
CA ASP A 62 -1.25 27.29 -2.47
C ASP A 62 0.17 26.95 -1.97
N PRO A 63 0.94 26.08 -2.68
CA PRO A 63 2.29 25.71 -2.27
C PRO A 63 3.24 26.91 -2.08
N THR A 64 3.07 27.98 -2.85
CA THR A 64 3.90 29.19 -2.76
C THR A 64 3.60 30.03 -1.52
N GLU A 65 2.34 30.05 -1.08
CA GLU A 65 1.93 30.71 0.16
C GLU A 65 2.26 29.85 1.37
N LEU A 66 2.10 28.53 1.25
CA LEU A 66 2.37 27.56 2.31
C LEU A 66 3.83 27.55 2.74
N VAL A 67 4.79 27.68 1.81
CA VAL A 67 6.24 27.79 2.14
C VAL A 67 6.55 29.04 2.97
N ASN A 68 5.70 30.07 2.91
CA ASN A 68 5.86 31.30 3.68
C ASN A 68 5.06 31.29 5.00
N ASP A 69 4.26 30.26 5.28
CA ASP A 69 3.53 30.12 6.55
C ASP A 69 4.54 29.79 7.68
N PRO A 70 4.57 30.54 8.80
CA PRO A 70 5.42 30.24 9.96
C PRO A 70 5.23 28.85 10.57
N ARG A 71 4.16 28.13 10.22
CA ARG A 71 3.85 26.76 10.63
C ARG A 71 4.26 25.71 9.59
N TYR A 72 4.84 26.13 8.48
CA TYR A 72 5.33 25.25 7.44
C TYR A 72 6.32 24.22 8.00
N GLY A 73 6.07 22.94 7.76
CA GLY A 73 6.87 21.84 8.28
C GLY A 73 6.63 21.53 9.76
N THR A 74 5.63 22.16 10.40
CA THR A 74 5.14 21.79 11.73
C THR A 74 3.66 21.41 11.68
N THR A 75 2.76 22.34 11.97
CA THR A 75 1.31 22.14 11.95
C THR A 75 0.72 22.28 10.56
N CYS A 76 1.40 22.98 9.65
CA CYS A 76 1.08 23.00 8.23
C CYS A 76 2.09 22.12 7.50
N LEU A 77 1.62 20.93 7.08
CA LEU A 77 2.44 19.94 6.40
C LEU A 77 2.98 20.49 5.08
N LYS A 78 4.14 20.01 4.68
CA LYS A 78 4.75 20.33 3.39
C LYS A 78 3.85 19.84 2.25
N PRO A 79 3.74 20.56 1.11
CA PRO A 79 3.02 20.05 -0.04
C PRO A 79 3.58 18.68 -0.43
N ILE A 80 2.68 17.70 -0.53
CA ILE A 80 3.00 16.37 -1.04
C ILE A 80 3.40 16.52 -2.50
N ASP A 81 4.54 15.96 -2.86
CA ASP A 81 4.93 15.86 -4.27
C ASP A 81 4.20 14.70 -4.92
N SER A 82 3.08 15.01 -5.58
CA SER A 82 2.26 14.04 -6.30
C SER A 82 2.93 13.47 -7.56
N THR A 83 4.16 13.91 -7.91
CA THR A 83 4.92 13.36 -9.05
C THR A 83 5.92 12.26 -8.64
N SER A 84 5.82 11.79 -7.39
CA SER A 84 6.73 10.84 -6.79
C SER A 84 6.02 9.67 -6.12
N LEU A 85 6.71 8.54 -6.08
CA LEU A 85 6.40 7.42 -5.20
C LEU A 85 7.26 7.51 -3.94
N TYR A 86 6.65 7.25 -2.80
CA TYR A 86 7.27 7.21 -1.48
C TYR A 86 7.41 5.77 -1.02
N TYR A 87 8.51 5.43 -0.38
CA TYR A 87 8.79 4.08 0.11
C TYR A 87 9.80 4.14 1.25
N PHE A 88 9.93 3.08 2.05
CA PHE A 88 11.05 2.95 2.98
C PHE A 88 12.31 2.58 2.21
N ALA A 89 13.39 3.36 2.31
CA ALA A 89 14.61 3.18 1.53
C ALA A 89 15.57 2.14 2.11
N GLU A 90 15.37 1.75 3.36
CA GLU A 90 16.26 0.88 4.12
C GLU A 90 16.33 -0.53 3.54
N GLN A 91 17.38 -1.27 3.92
CA GLN A 91 17.51 -2.68 3.58
C GLN A 91 17.42 -3.55 4.82
N MET A 92 16.79 -4.72 4.68
CA MET A 92 16.72 -5.71 5.73
C MET A 92 17.99 -6.56 5.78
N ASN A 93 18.61 -6.67 6.96
CA ASN A 93 19.80 -7.50 7.15
C ASN A 93 19.46 -9.00 7.24
N ASP A 94 20.47 -9.87 7.39
CA ASP A 94 20.26 -11.33 7.39
C ASP A 94 19.57 -11.88 8.63
N ASP A 95 19.55 -11.10 9.70
CA ASP A 95 18.83 -11.37 10.95
C ASP A 95 17.38 -10.86 10.92
N LEU A 96 16.92 -10.42 9.74
CA LEU A 96 15.60 -9.83 9.51
C LEU A 96 15.37 -8.56 10.36
N VAL A 97 16.40 -7.73 10.50
CA VAL A 97 16.31 -6.43 11.17
C VAL A 97 16.41 -5.32 10.12
N VAL A 98 15.53 -4.33 10.25
CA VAL A 98 15.58 -3.06 9.51
C VAL A 98 15.92 -1.94 10.49
N THR A 99 16.78 -1.02 10.07
CA THR A 99 17.13 0.18 10.85
C THR A 99 16.70 1.41 10.05
N ILE A 100 15.59 2.03 10.45
CA ILE A 100 15.02 3.25 9.85
C ILE A 100 15.77 4.45 10.38
N ASP A 101 16.18 5.33 9.47
CA ASP A 101 16.80 6.59 9.82
C ASP A 101 15.80 7.73 9.60
N THR A 102 15.15 8.16 10.67
CA THR A 102 14.09 9.19 10.62
C THR A 102 14.60 10.54 10.16
N ALA A 103 15.92 10.77 10.20
CA ALA A 103 16.54 11.94 9.58
C ALA A 103 16.33 12.00 8.05
N ASN A 104 15.98 10.86 7.42
CA ASN A 104 15.71 10.75 5.99
C ASN A 104 14.22 10.79 5.63
N GLU A 105 13.32 11.05 6.58
CA GLU A 105 11.88 11.18 6.32
C GLU A 105 11.59 12.21 5.22
N GLN A 106 10.64 11.89 4.36
CA GLN A 106 10.33 12.64 3.14
C GLN A 106 9.01 13.38 3.29
N ASP A 107 9.05 14.68 3.04
CA ASP A 107 7.86 15.55 2.93
C ASP A 107 6.89 15.51 4.13
N GLY A 108 7.41 15.20 5.33
CA GLY A 108 6.62 15.14 6.56
C GLY A 108 5.89 13.80 6.75
N PHE A 109 6.28 12.77 6.01
CA PHE A 109 5.80 11.40 6.15
C PHE A 109 6.92 10.46 6.62
N GLU A 110 6.54 9.32 7.19
CA GLU A 110 7.47 8.29 7.70
C GLU A 110 8.33 7.61 6.62
N TYR A 111 8.01 7.81 5.33
CA TYR A 111 8.79 7.26 4.24
C TYR A 111 10.16 7.92 4.15
N THR A 112 11.22 7.11 4.11
CA THR A 112 12.61 7.60 4.03
C THR A 112 13.16 7.66 2.60
N GLY A 113 12.41 7.12 1.64
CA GLY A 113 12.74 7.06 0.23
C GLY A 113 11.69 7.73 -0.64
N LYS A 114 12.16 8.33 -1.73
CA LYS A 114 11.31 9.00 -2.73
C LYS A 114 11.91 8.88 -4.12
N VAL A 115 11.10 8.48 -5.09
CA VAL A 115 11.51 8.36 -6.50
C VAL A 115 10.51 9.08 -7.40
N LYS A 116 10.99 9.73 -8.46
CA LYS A 116 10.11 10.35 -9.46
C LYS A 116 9.45 9.27 -10.30
N ILE A 117 8.13 9.34 -10.47
CA ILE A 117 7.35 8.39 -11.28
C ILE A 117 7.94 8.26 -12.69
N ASN A 118 8.33 9.39 -13.29
CA ASN A 118 8.89 9.42 -14.64
C ASN A 118 10.29 8.79 -14.78
N ASN A 119 10.97 8.48 -13.69
CA ASN A 119 12.25 7.77 -13.71
C ASN A 119 12.07 6.24 -13.71
N LEU A 120 10.86 5.74 -13.46
CA LEU A 120 10.56 4.32 -13.43
C LEU A 120 10.02 3.86 -14.78
N ASP A 121 10.48 2.72 -15.27
CA ASP A 121 10.01 2.19 -16.54
C ASP A 121 8.52 1.80 -16.45
N PRO A 122 7.67 2.20 -17.43
CA PRO A 122 6.31 1.72 -17.51
C PRO A 122 6.31 0.21 -17.79
N LEU A 123 5.47 -0.52 -17.06
CA LEU A 123 5.10 -1.91 -17.33
C LEU A 123 4.52 -2.05 -18.74
N PHE A 124 3.61 -1.15 -19.13
CA PHE A 124 3.00 -1.13 -20.47
C PHE A 124 3.44 0.09 -21.27
N LYS A 125 4.42 -0.10 -22.17
CA LYS A 125 4.91 0.98 -23.06
C LYS A 125 3.89 1.47 -24.10
N THR A 126 2.81 0.70 -24.32
CA THR A 126 1.84 0.93 -25.39
C THR A 126 0.49 1.47 -24.90
N SER A 127 0.25 1.50 -23.57
CA SER A 127 -1.00 2.06 -23.06
C SER A 127 -0.97 3.58 -23.13
N THR A 128 -2.06 4.18 -23.60
CA THR A 128 -2.19 5.64 -23.67
C THR A 128 -3.28 6.10 -22.72
N PRO A 129 -3.15 7.28 -22.09
CA PRO A 129 -4.21 7.84 -21.24
C PRO A 129 -5.57 8.03 -21.93
N ALA A 130 -5.63 7.89 -23.26
CA ALA A 130 -6.84 7.93 -24.07
C ALA A 130 -7.54 6.57 -24.24
N ALA A 131 -7.03 5.49 -23.65
CA ALA A 131 -7.65 4.18 -23.72
C ALA A 131 -9.02 4.18 -23.00
N SER A 132 -10.03 3.55 -23.61
CA SER A 132 -11.38 3.42 -23.04
C SER A 132 -11.46 2.37 -21.92
N SER A 133 -10.39 1.62 -21.69
CA SER A 133 -10.25 0.65 -20.61
C SER A 133 -8.85 0.72 -20.04
N PHE A 134 -8.77 0.59 -18.70
CA PHE A 134 -7.52 0.51 -17.93
C PHE A 134 -7.21 -0.94 -17.51
N GLN A 135 -8.00 -1.89 -18.04
CA GLN A 135 -7.83 -3.30 -17.77
C GLN A 135 -6.51 -3.80 -18.33
N ILE A 136 -5.71 -4.36 -17.44
CA ILE A 136 -4.44 -5.00 -17.78
C ILE A 136 -4.67 -6.43 -18.24
N PHE A 137 -5.72 -7.05 -17.70
CA PHE A 137 -6.22 -8.36 -18.06
C PHE A 137 -7.68 -8.21 -18.46
N THR A 138 -8.12 -8.97 -19.47
CA THR A 138 -9.56 -9.17 -19.67
C THR A 138 -10.16 -9.84 -18.43
N ASN A 139 -11.48 -9.70 -18.22
CA ASN A 139 -12.15 -10.38 -17.11
C ASN A 139 -11.92 -11.90 -17.18
N GLU A 140 -11.97 -12.48 -18.38
CA GLU A 140 -11.74 -13.90 -18.63
C GLU A 140 -10.31 -14.33 -18.28
N GLU A 141 -9.30 -13.52 -18.60
CA GLU A 141 -7.91 -13.77 -18.18
C GLU A 141 -7.77 -13.65 -16.67
N ALA A 142 -8.33 -12.60 -16.07
CA ALA A 142 -8.21 -12.34 -14.65
C ALA A 142 -8.85 -13.48 -13.82
N GLU A 143 -10.07 -13.90 -14.16
CA GLU A 143 -10.79 -15.03 -13.53
C GLU A 143 -10.02 -16.37 -13.62
N GLY A 144 -9.12 -16.51 -14.60
CA GLY A 144 -8.28 -17.69 -14.76
C GLY A 144 -7.00 -17.67 -13.92
N LEU A 145 -6.65 -16.56 -13.28
CA LEU A 145 -5.41 -16.42 -12.50
C LEU A 145 -5.59 -16.96 -11.08
N ASN A 146 -4.53 -17.56 -10.55
CA ASN A 146 -4.45 -18.04 -9.17
C ASN A 146 -4.53 -16.89 -8.14
N ALA A 147 -4.36 -15.64 -8.56
CA ALA A 147 -4.55 -14.46 -7.70
C ALA A 147 -5.98 -14.29 -7.14
N PHE A 148 -6.99 -14.91 -7.79
CA PHE A 148 -8.38 -14.98 -7.30
C PHE A 148 -8.70 -16.27 -6.56
N TYR A 149 -7.69 -17.03 -6.16
CA TYR A 149 -7.87 -18.21 -5.34
C TYR A 149 -8.70 -17.90 -4.09
N GLU A 150 -9.82 -18.60 -3.93
CA GLU A 150 -10.70 -18.49 -2.77
C GLU A 150 -10.04 -19.19 -1.57
N LEU A 151 -9.90 -18.48 -0.45
CA LEU A 151 -9.29 -19.04 0.76
C LEU A 151 -10.10 -20.21 1.31
N PHE A 152 -9.42 -21.31 1.64
CA PHE A 152 -10.05 -22.37 2.44
C PHE A 152 -10.35 -21.89 3.88
N PRO A 153 -11.34 -22.46 4.58
CA PRO A 153 -11.64 -22.11 5.96
C PRO A 153 -10.43 -22.16 6.90
N GLU A 154 -9.50 -23.09 6.69
CA GLU A 154 -8.27 -23.21 7.47
C GLU A 154 -7.26 -22.09 7.20
N GLU A 155 -7.25 -21.53 6.00
CA GLU A 155 -6.41 -20.38 5.61
C GLU A 155 -7.03 -19.08 6.12
N ALA A 156 -8.36 -18.93 5.98
CA ALA A 156 -9.11 -17.81 6.52
C ALA A 156 -9.06 -17.76 8.07
N ALA A 157 -8.82 -18.89 8.73
CA ALA A 157 -8.58 -18.94 10.17
C ALA A 157 -7.24 -18.30 10.58
N CYS A 158 -6.30 -18.10 9.64
CA CYS A 158 -5.10 -17.32 9.87
C CYS A 158 -5.42 -15.83 9.68
N GLY A 159 -5.56 -15.07 10.77
CA GLY A 159 -5.97 -13.66 10.72
C GLY A 159 -5.14 -12.81 9.76
N LEU A 160 -3.82 -12.98 9.73
CA LEU A 160 -2.93 -12.26 8.80
C LEU A 160 -3.22 -12.55 7.32
N VAL A 161 -3.56 -13.80 6.98
CA VAL A 161 -3.91 -14.19 5.61
C VAL A 161 -5.25 -13.57 5.24
N TYR A 162 -6.21 -13.65 6.16
CA TYR A 162 -7.52 -13.03 5.98
C TYR A 162 -7.41 -11.51 5.79
N ASP A 163 -6.59 -10.82 6.58
CA ASP A 163 -6.39 -9.37 6.47
C ASP A 163 -5.79 -8.98 5.11
N TYR A 164 -4.78 -9.71 4.63
CA TYR A 164 -4.22 -9.52 3.28
C TYR A 164 -5.25 -9.76 2.18
N TYR A 165 -6.12 -10.75 2.37
CA TYR A 165 -7.16 -11.08 1.42
C TYR A 165 -8.28 -10.03 1.41
N ALA A 166 -8.79 -9.64 2.58
CA ALA A 166 -9.85 -8.65 2.74
C ALA A 166 -9.43 -7.25 2.28
N SER A 167 -8.16 -6.88 2.47
CA SER A 167 -7.58 -5.63 1.96
C SER A 167 -7.20 -5.69 0.46
N SER A 168 -7.49 -6.80 -0.23
CA SER A 168 -7.11 -7.05 -1.62
C SER A 168 -5.59 -7.09 -1.91
N LEU A 169 -4.73 -6.94 -0.90
CA LEU A 169 -3.27 -7.08 -1.04
C LEU A 169 -2.87 -8.46 -1.53
N TYR A 170 -3.57 -9.51 -1.10
CA TYR A 170 -3.37 -10.88 -1.60
C TYR A 170 -3.48 -10.93 -3.13
N THR A 171 -4.59 -10.46 -3.68
CA THR A 171 -4.86 -10.47 -5.11
C THR A 171 -3.91 -9.53 -5.86
N PHE A 172 -3.63 -8.34 -5.31
CA PHE A 172 -2.66 -7.40 -5.85
C PHE A 172 -1.27 -8.04 -6.05
N LEU A 173 -0.76 -8.75 -5.04
CA LEU A 173 0.56 -9.39 -5.11
C LEU A 173 0.60 -10.51 -6.16
N GLY A 174 -0.47 -11.29 -6.30
CA GLY A 174 -0.60 -12.30 -7.35
C GLY A 174 -0.63 -11.69 -8.75
N PHE A 175 -1.41 -10.63 -8.95
CA PHE A 175 -1.44 -9.90 -10.22
C PHE A 175 -0.13 -9.22 -10.57
N ALA A 176 0.54 -8.59 -9.60
CA ALA A 176 1.85 -8.00 -9.83
C ALA A 176 2.86 -9.08 -10.28
N SER A 177 2.84 -10.25 -9.67
CA SER A 177 3.70 -11.38 -10.04
C SER A 177 3.47 -11.83 -11.48
N TYR A 178 2.21 -11.92 -11.89
CA TYR A 178 1.84 -12.27 -13.25
C TYR A 178 2.19 -11.15 -14.25
N ALA A 179 1.89 -9.90 -13.94
CA ALA A 179 2.10 -8.78 -14.84
C ALA A 179 3.59 -8.50 -15.10
N TYR A 180 4.43 -8.52 -14.06
CA TYR A 180 5.85 -8.22 -14.17
C TYR A 180 6.70 -9.41 -14.62
N GLN A 181 6.31 -10.64 -14.28
CA GLN A 181 7.16 -11.82 -14.43
C GLN A 181 6.46 -13.02 -15.09
N GLY A 182 5.19 -12.92 -15.45
CA GLY A 182 4.40 -14.03 -16.00
C GLY A 182 4.19 -15.19 -15.02
N SER A 183 4.40 -14.94 -13.72
CA SER A 183 4.27 -15.95 -12.67
C SER A 183 2.85 -15.92 -12.12
N ASP A 184 2.04 -16.89 -12.51
CA ASP A 184 0.65 -17.05 -12.05
C ASP A 184 0.64 -17.78 -10.69
N ILE A 185 0.56 -17.01 -9.61
CA ILE A 185 0.61 -17.55 -8.24
C ILE A 185 -0.60 -17.14 -7.42
N ALA A 186 -0.97 -18.03 -6.51
CA ALA A 186 -1.76 -17.71 -5.32
C ALA A 186 -0.76 -17.40 -4.19
N PRO A 187 -0.62 -16.14 -3.71
CA PRO A 187 0.48 -15.80 -2.80
C PRO A 187 0.48 -16.55 -1.46
N SER A 188 1.66 -17.00 -1.04
CA SER A 188 1.92 -17.47 0.31
C SER A 188 2.20 -16.28 1.25
N ILE A 189 1.15 -15.76 1.87
CA ILE A 189 1.25 -14.69 2.87
C ILE A 189 2.00 -15.18 4.11
N THR A 190 1.79 -16.43 4.52
CA THR A 190 2.51 -17.00 5.67
C THR A 190 4.02 -17.06 5.44
N ALA A 191 4.48 -17.40 4.23
CA ALA A 191 5.90 -17.33 3.88
C ALA A 191 6.42 -15.89 3.81
N LEU A 192 5.63 -14.97 3.23
CA LEU A 192 5.97 -13.56 3.15
C LEU A 192 6.20 -12.98 4.56
N ILE A 193 5.26 -13.21 5.48
CA ILE A 193 5.35 -12.76 6.87
C ILE A 193 6.53 -13.41 7.59
N ALA A 194 6.73 -14.73 7.45
CA ALA A 194 7.89 -15.41 8.05
C ALA A 194 9.21 -14.76 7.63
N ASN A 195 9.31 -14.35 6.37
CA ASN A 195 10.48 -13.69 5.78
C ASN A 195 10.57 -12.17 6.02
N SER A 196 9.53 -11.53 6.57
CA SER A 196 9.50 -10.10 6.84
C SER A 196 10.34 -9.71 8.07
N PRO A 197 10.53 -8.43 8.40
CA PRO A 197 11.34 -8.07 9.56
C PRO A 197 10.85 -8.70 10.87
N ASN A 198 11.79 -9.17 11.69
CA ASN A 198 11.57 -9.53 13.10
C ASN A 198 11.62 -8.30 14.00
N ARG A 199 12.32 -7.25 13.58
CA ARG A 199 12.48 -6.00 14.33
C ARG A 199 12.68 -4.82 13.40
N ILE A 200 11.93 -3.75 13.68
CA ILE A 200 12.22 -2.41 13.18
C ILE A 200 12.95 -1.67 14.30
N SER A 201 14.09 -1.08 13.97
CA SER A 201 14.87 -0.22 14.86
C SER A 201 15.03 1.15 14.25
N TYR A 202 15.27 2.17 15.07
CA TYR A 202 15.46 3.54 14.62
C TYR A 202 16.88 4.01 14.97
N THR A 203 17.48 4.83 14.11
CA THR A 203 18.77 5.50 14.40
C THR A 203 18.63 6.53 15.53
N ASP A 204 17.48 7.21 15.59
CA ASP A 204 17.13 8.11 16.67
C ASP A 204 16.77 7.29 17.93
N ILE A 205 17.72 7.25 18.86
CA ILE A 205 17.59 6.53 20.14
C ILE A 205 16.58 7.17 21.10
N SER A 206 16.07 8.37 20.79
CA SER A 206 14.98 8.99 21.55
C SER A 206 13.62 8.39 21.17
N ILE A 207 13.51 7.80 19.98
CA ILE A 207 12.39 6.96 19.59
C ILE A 207 12.57 5.61 20.29
N THR A 208 11.79 5.40 21.35
CA THR A 208 11.75 4.10 22.02
C THR A 208 11.44 3.04 20.96
N PRO A 209 12.23 1.96 20.82
CA PRO A 209 11.96 0.92 19.82
C PRO A 209 10.57 0.32 20.09
N GLN A 210 9.56 0.79 19.37
CA GLN A 210 8.17 0.49 19.71
C GLN A 210 7.68 -0.82 19.11
N GLU A 211 8.39 -1.40 18.14
CA GLU A 211 7.87 -2.54 17.38
C GLU A 211 8.87 -3.69 17.32
N LEU A 212 8.77 -4.54 18.34
CA LEU A 212 9.36 -5.87 18.28
C LEU A 212 8.28 -6.84 17.81
N TYR A 213 8.42 -7.33 16.57
CA TYR A 213 7.54 -8.35 16.00
C TYR A 213 8.01 -9.72 16.50
N TYR A 214 7.83 -9.96 17.80
CA TYR A 214 8.35 -11.18 18.43
C TYR A 214 7.59 -12.44 18.04
N GLU A 215 6.30 -12.34 17.68
CA GLU A 215 5.48 -13.50 17.35
C GLU A 215 4.72 -13.27 16.04
N LYS A 216 5.33 -13.73 14.95
CA LYS A 216 4.65 -13.88 13.66
C LYS A 216 3.82 -15.16 13.72
N SER A 217 2.53 -15.03 13.95
CA SER A 217 1.64 -16.18 14.10
C SER A 217 0.29 -15.94 13.45
N CYS A 218 -0.37 -17.03 13.08
CA CYS A 218 -1.78 -17.02 12.67
C CYS A 218 -2.74 -16.79 13.87
N GLY A 219 -2.21 -16.73 15.10
CA GLY A 219 -2.97 -16.53 16.32
C GLY A 219 -3.13 -15.04 16.63
N GLY A 220 -4.34 -14.54 16.42
CA GLY A 220 -4.82 -13.26 16.95
C GLY A 220 -6.32 -13.38 17.13
N VAL A 221 -6.81 -13.22 18.36
CA VAL A 221 -8.23 -12.96 18.57
C VAL A 221 -8.41 -11.47 18.31
N SER A 222 -9.37 -11.07 17.49
CA SER A 222 -9.84 -9.69 17.46
C SER A 222 -10.29 -9.30 18.87
N VAL A 223 -9.41 -8.68 19.66
CA VAL A 223 -9.75 -8.22 21.00
C VAL A 223 -10.57 -6.94 20.87
N PRO A 224 -11.71 -6.81 21.58
CA PRO A 224 -12.52 -5.59 21.59
C PRO A 224 -11.80 -4.32 22.09
N GLU A 225 -10.57 -4.44 22.59
CA GLU A 225 -9.80 -3.38 23.23
C GLU A 225 -8.34 -3.29 22.71
N GLY A 226 -8.12 -3.46 21.40
CA GLY A 226 -6.92 -2.92 20.72
C GLY A 226 -5.62 -3.73 20.91
N GLY A 227 -5.63 -5.01 20.53
CA GLY A 227 -4.45 -5.86 20.58
C GLY A 227 -4.44 -6.94 19.52
N VAL A 228 -4.40 -6.56 18.24
CA VAL A 228 -3.80 -7.38 17.19
C VAL A 228 -2.72 -6.50 16.57
N TYR A 229 -1.47 -6.96 16.62
CA TYR A 229 -0.34 -6.24 16.04
C TYR A 229 -0.64 -6.02 14.56
N TYR A 230 -0.89 -4.77 14.17
CA TYR A 230 -0.95 -4.36 12.78
C TYR A 230 0.41 -4.67 12.18
N TYR A 231 0.52 -5.74 11.39
CA TYR A 231 1.71 -5.93 10.59
C TYR A 231 1.61 -4.88 9.49
N ASN A 232 2.33 -3.77 9.65
CA ASN A 232 2.34 -2.71 8.66
C ASN A 232 2.76 -3.35 7.32
N GLU A 233 1.82 -3.36 6.37
CA GLU A 233 1.95 -4.01 5.08
C GLU A 233 3.16 -3.47 4.30
N TYR A 234 3.54 -2.21 4.52
CA TYR A 234 4.73 -1.60 3.92
C TYR A 234 6.01 -2.28 4.39
N TYR A 235 6.06 -2.88 5.58
CA TYR A 235 7.23 -3.64 6.04
C TYR A 235 7.38 -5.00 5.36
N THR A 236 6.30 -5.57 4.82
CA THR A 236 6.45 -6.75 3.94
C THR A 236 7.18 -6.43 2.65
N SER A 237 7.24 -5.16 2.24
CA SER A 237 8.07 -4.72 1.11
C SER A 237 9.54 -5.12 1.27
N PHE A 238 10.08 -5.15 2.49
CA PHE A 238 11.47 -5.58 2.71
C PHE A 238 11.64 -7.09 2.44
N ALA A 239 10.62 -7.89 2.73
CA ALA A 239 10.60 -9.31 2.42
C ALA A 239 10.49 -9.55 0.91
N ILE A 240 9.61 -8.81 0.23
CA ILE A 240 9.45 -8.87 -1.23
C ILE A 240 10.79 -8.56 -1.91
N GLU A 241 11.45 -7.47 -1.50
CA GLU A 241 12.75 -7.10 -2.08
C GLU A 241 13.79 -8.21 -1.88
N LYS A 242 13.93 -8.72 -0.65
CA LYS A 242 15.02 -9.64 -0.30
C LYS A 242 14.78 -11.09 -0.71
N PHE A 243 13.55 -11.57 -0.55
CA PHE A 243 13.19 -12.97 -0.70
C PHE A 243 12.18 -13.22 -1.83
N GLY A 244 11.40 -12.21 -2.22
CA GLY A 244 10.28 -12.36 -3.15
C GLY A 244 9.07 -13.02 -2.49
N ILE A 245 8.09 -13.36 -3.32
CA ILE A 245 6.81 -13.97 -2.94
C ILE A 245 6.79 -15.40 -3.46
N LEU A 246 6.28 -16.34 -2.66
CA LEU A 246 6.12 -17.73 -3.05
C LEU A 246 4.65 -18.02 -3.32
N ASP A 247 4.39 -19.07 -4.09
CA ASP A 247 3.06 -19.67 -4.21
C ASP A 247 2.66 -20.39 -2.91
N PHE A 248 1.37 -20.38 -2.55
CA PHE A 248 0.83 -21.09 -1.40
C PHE A 248 1.03 -22.61 -1.48
N GLU A 249 1.15 -23.19 -2.68
CA GLU A 249 1.50 -24.60 -2.85
C GLU A 249 2.91 -24.92 -2.32
N CYS A 250 3.82 -23.93 -2.33
CA CYS A 250 5.17 -24.06 -1.76
C CYS A 250 5.13 -24.00 -0.23
N VAL A 251 4.40 -23.02 0.33
CA VAL A 251 4.18 -22.84 1.76
C VAL A 251 2.70 -22.47 2.01
N PRO A 252 1.90 -23.37 2.63
CA PRO A 252 0.47 -23.13 2.81
C PRO A 252 0.15 -21.94 3.71
N ASN A 253 -0.99 -21.28 3.45
CA ASN A 253 -1.47 -20.13 4.23
C ASN A 253 -2.14 -20.52 5.56
N THR A 254 -1.86 -21.70 6.11
CA THR A 254 -2.51 -22.18 7.34
C THR A 254 -1.70 -21.89 8.60
N ILE A 255 -0.37 -21.81 8.50
CA ILE A 255 0.54 -21.57 9.63
C ILE A 255 1.72 -20.71 9.17
N VAL A 256 2.06 -19.67 9.93
CA VAL A 256 3.28 -18.89 9.71
C VAL A 256 4.52 -19.69 10.15
N PRO A 257 5.47 -20.01 9.25
CA PRO A 257 6.74 -20.61 9.64
C PRO A 257 7.49 -19.75 10.66
N GLN A 258 8.01 -20.39 11.71
CA GLN A 258 8.73 -19.70 12.79
C GLN A 258 10.20 -19.39 12.44
N SER A 259 10.68 -19.90 11.30
CA SER A 259 12.00 -19.60 10.76
C SER A 259 11.87 -19.05 9.36
N LYS A 260 12.90 -18.30 8.94
CA LYS A 260 13.07 -17.83 7.56
C LYS A 260 12.84 -18.97 6.56
N VAL A 261 12.03 -18.71 5.54
CA VAL A 261 11.65 -19.65 4.50
C VAL A 261 12.64 -19.57 3.35
N THR A 262 13.50 -20.58 3.25
CA THR A 262 14.50 -20.74 2.17
C THR A 262 14.23 -21.95 1.26
N SER A 263 13.15 -22.68 1.52
CA SER A 263 12.69 -23.84 0.76
C SER A 263 11.19 -24.04 0.97
N CYS A 264 10.52 -24.74 0.05
CA CYS A 264 9.12 -25.13 0.23
C CYS A 264 8.96 -26.10 1.39
N THR A 265 7.82 -26.01 2.09
CA THR A 265 7.40 -27.04 3.04
C THR A 265 6.84 -28.26 2.31
N ASN A 266 6.26 -28.04 1.13
CA ASN A 266 5.86 -29.10 0.21
C ASN A 266 7.04 -29.51 -0.68
N THR A 267 7.53 -30.73 -0.52
CA THR A 267 8.69 -31.24 -1.29
C THR A 267 8.39 -31.47 -2.77
N SER A 268 7.11 -31.49 -3.16
CA SER A 268 6.70 -31.62 -4.56
C SER A 268 6.66 -30.28 -5.30
N SER A 269 6.76 -29.16 -4.58
CA SER A 269 6.73 -27.82 -5.14
C SER A 269 8.14 -27.25 -5.30
N SER A 270 8.35 -26.46 -6.35
CA SER A 270 9.64 -25.80 -6.59
C SER A 270 9.71 -24.47 -5.83
N TYR A 271 10.87 -24.20 -5.21
CA TYR A 271 11.12 -22.90 -4.57
C TYR A 271 11.42 -21.86 -5.64
N LEU A 272 10.39 -21.13 -6.08
CA LEU A 272 10.46 -20.16 -7.16
C LEU A 272 9.88 -18.81 -6.70
N PRO A 273 10.67 -17.98 -6.00
CA PRO A 273 10.21 -16.67 -5.59
C PRO A 273 10.04 -15.73 -6.79
N THR A 274 8.90 -15.04 -6.84
CA THR A 274 8.59 -13.98 -7.79
C THR A 274 8.69 -12.60 -7.12
N LEU A 275 8.79 -11.53 -7.90
CA LEU A 275 8.94 -10.14 -7.44
C LEU A 275 10.14 -9.89 -6.51
N LYS A 276 11.14 -10.78 -6.49
CA LYS A 276 12.39 -10.52 -5.78
C LYS A 276 13.08 -9.28 -6.34
N GLY A 277 13.46 -8.37 -5.45
CA GLY A 277 14.06 -7.07 -5.79
C GLY A 277 13.05 -5.94 -6.03
N TYR A 278 11.75 -6.21 -5.92
CA TYR A 278 10.69 -5.20 -6.02
C TYR A 278 10.36 -4.62 -4.64
N ARG A 279 9.72 -3.45 -4.63
CA ARG A 279 9.23 -2.79 -3.41
C ARG A 279 7.80 -2.26 -3.61
N ILE A 280 7.05 -2.17 -2.52
CA ILE A 280 5.79 -1.45 -2.45
C ILE A 280 6.11 0.03 -2.28
N GLY A 281 5.42 0.90 -3.03
CA GLY A 281 5.51 2.34 -2.90
C GLY A 281 4.13 2.97 -2.86
N ALA A 282 4.02 4.10 -2.18
CA ALA A 282 2.80 4.88 -2.05
C ALA A 282 2.84 6.10 -2.97
N ALA A 283 1.76 6.34 -3.70
CA ALA A 283 1.50 7.61 -4.39
C ALA A 283 0.50 8.41 -3.55
N LEU A 284 0.95 9.52 -2.97
CA LEU A 284 0.16 10.33 -2.06
C LEU A 284 -0.50 11.49 -2.80
N ASP A 285 -1.70 11.91 -2.35
CA ASP A 285 -2.45 13.08 -2.86
C ASP A 285 -2.60 13.12 -4.40
N GLN A 286 -3.11 12.01 -4.95
CA GLN A 286 -3.26 11.84 -6.39
C GLN A 286 -4.66 12.24 -6.87
N SER A 287 -4.72 13.01 -7.95
CA SER A 287 -5.97 13.20 -8.67
C SER A 287 -6.43 11.88 -9.31
N VAL A 288 -7.73 11.73 -9.58
CA VAL A 288 -8.28 10.58 -10.32
C VAL A 288 -7.55 10.36 -11.65
N SER A 289 -7.14 11.44 -12.34
CA SER A 289 -6.38 11.34 -13.58
C SER A 289 -4.98 10.78 -13.37
N ASN A 290 -4.31 11.16 -12.28
CA ASN A 290 -2.96 10.67 -11.98
C ASN A 290 -2.98 9.21 -11.52
N ILE A 291 -3.98 8.81 -10.73
CA ILE A 291 -4.17 7.40 -10.33
C ILE A 291 -4.33 6.52 -11.57
N LYS A 292 -5.12 6.97 -12.56
CA LYS A 292 -5.25 6.27 -13.85
C LYS A 292 -3.91 6.14 -14.57
N GLU A 293 -3.11 7.20 -14.61
CA GLU A 293 -1.78 7.15 -15.22
C GLU A 293 -0.85 6.18 -14.48
N LEU A 294 -0.90 6.16 -13.15
CA LEU A 294 -0.14 5.23 -12.31
C LEU A 294 -0.50 3.77 -12.57
N ILE A 295 -1.80 3.44 -12.61
CA ILE A 295 -2.28 2.08 -12.90
C ILE A 295 -1.84 1.63 -14.30
N LEU A 296 -1.98 2.50 -15.31
CA LEU A 296 -1.51 2.19 -16.67
C LEU A 296 0.00 1.99 -16.73
N ARG A 297 0.74 2.71 -15.89
CA ARG A 297 2.19 2.69 -15.87
C ARG A 297 2.72 1.49 -15.11
N PHE A 298 2.18 1.15 -13.95
CA PHE A 298 2.78 0.19 -13.02
C PHE A 298 1.98 -1.08 -12.82
N GLY A 299 0.77 -1.16 -13.34
CA GLY A 299 -0.08 -2.32 -13.12
C GLY A 299 -1.13 -2.08 -12.03
N PRO A 300 -1.87 -3.14 -11.64
CA PRO A 300 -2.75 -3.09 -10.48
C PRO A 300 -1.94 -2.79 -9.23
#